data_AF-A0A914LH70-F1
#
_entry.id   AF-A0A914LH70-F1
#
_cell.length_a   1.000
_cell.length_b   1.000
_cell.length_c   1.000
_cell.angle_alpha   90.00
_cell.angle_beta   90.00
_cell.angle_gamma   90.00
#
_symmetry.space_group_name_H-M   'P 1'
#
loop_
_entity.id
_entity.type
_entity.pdbx_description
1 polymer ?
#
loop_
_entity_poly.entity_id
_entity_poly.type
_entity_poly.pdbx_seq_one_letter_code
_entity_poly.pdbx_strand_id
1 'polypeptide(L)'
;MDYLLDRYVFDYLPFQISDELKKSISSSSMSVVKYADWFCKTQDVWNFFENHFTFLAAEIFYFLLFAFTLIHAIRLGGRYIYTWLGISMLIFHQEYFQLGKPQFDFQWHSQGLLSFCGGRIPISRVLGVRHVAIYSAVVFSERVITPPPREYSSILEHLAYFNFYFIQSFAASILALIIKLPYDFLGTYFLWWTWDYGNPLIQEKIYGVPWILFAHDASLISAFVSVLNLTRHFAAEETYDWRKFVDEFLMVGIAARVALLFFTLISTHIVIFGFFLSIRTMVLIIISFQILMVIVDILTYEKHSFNPYWFDELSFVLCIHFIFLMLLVVFYNPIYVVSRGFHQPIGPCQEKAPLVREELGLEMEKLGLGKLFSFSTKVDKSTYFCLNGTGSEYFDFHCVPGGKPVIDDDIVEWYTICGKESSYDYQWEYIYLIWFLCIHGSIILYQAASKSWGTEQSNVKKKNN
;
A
#
# COMPACT_ATOMS: atom_id res chain seq x y z
N MET A 1 7.08 -34.86 -11.93
CA MET A 1 8.48 -34.40 -11.74
C MET A 1 9.47 -35.54 -12.00
N ASP A 2 9.18 -36.77 -11.58
CA ASP A 2 10.03 -37.96 -11.83
C ASP A 2 10.47 -38.09 -13.29
N TYR A 3 9.52 -37.98 -14.22
CA TYR A 3 9.81 -37.99 -15.66
C TYR A 3 10.80 -36.90 -16.13
N LEU A 4 10.73 -35.70 -15.55
CA LEU A 4 11.63 -34.60 -15.92
C LEU A 4 13.04 -34.84 -15.38
N LEU A 5 13.16 -35.34 -14.15
CA LEU A 5 14.46 -35.63 -13.56
C LEU A 5 15.10 -36.86 -14.21
N ASP A 6 14.34 -37.91 -14.51
CA ASP A 6 14.84 -39.07 -15.26
C ASP A 6 15.38 -38.64 -16.64
N ARG A 7 14.56 -37.92 -17.42
CA ARG A 7 14.89 -37.55 -18.79
C ARG A 7 16.00 -36.50 -18.93
N TYR A 8 16.12 -35.57 -18.00
CA TYR A 8 17.03 -34.43 -18.13
C TYR A 8 18.19 -34.41 -17.14
N VAL A 9 18.16 -35.22 -16.08
CA VAL A 9 19.23 -35.24 -15.06
C VAL A 9 19.81 -36.64 -14.94
N PHE A 10 19.01 -37.65 -14.62
CA PHE A 10 19.53 -38.98 -14.29
C PHE A 10 20.10 -39.72 -15.50
N ASP A 11 19.53 -39.53 -16.70
CA ASP A 11 20.03 -40.16 -17.94
C ASP A 11 21.42 -39.67 -18.38
N TYR A 12 21.88 -38.52 -17.88
CA TYR A 12 23.17 -37.92 -18.25
C TYR A 12 24.28 -38.15 -17.20
N LEU A 13 23.98 -38.85 -16.10
CA LEU A 13 24.97 -39.11 -15.06
C LEU A 13 25.84 -40.33 -15.43
N PRO A 14 27.18 -40.24 -15.28
CA PRO A 14 28.10 -41.30 -15.70
C PRO A 14 28.10 -42.53 -14.77
N PHE A 15 27.19 -42.59 -13.79
CA PHE A 15 27.08 -43.66 -12.80
C PHE A 15 25.62 -44.02 -12.53
N GLN A 16 25.36 -45.30 -12.20
CA GLN A 16 24.03 -45.76 -11.84
C GLN A 16 23.67 -45.30 -10.42
N ILE A 17 22.56 -44.56 -10.31
CA ILE A 17 21.98 -44.13 -9.05
C ILE A 17 20.97 -45.17 -8.59
N SER A 18 21.01 -45.56 -7.31
CA SER A 18 20.01 -46.46 -6.73
C SER A 18 18.61 -45.86 -6.74
N ASP A 19 17.58 -46.69 -6.86
CA ASP A 19 16.19 -46.22 -6.92
C ASP A 19 15.76 -45.45 -5.64
N GLU A 20 16.31 -45.81 -4.48
CA GLU A 20 16.10 -45.08 -3.23
C GLU A 20 16.69 -43.66 -3.30
N LEU A 21 17.89 -43.51 -3.84
CA LEU A 21 18.53 -42.21 -3.99
C LEU A 21 17.83 -41.36 -5.05
N LYS A 22 17.36 -41.95 -6.16
CA LYS A 22 16.51 -41.26 -7.15
C LYS A 22 15.23 -40.72 -6.51
N LYS A 23 14.52 -41.54 -5.72
CA LYS A 23 13.31 -41.11 -4.99
C LYS A 23 13.61 -39.99 -4.00
N SER A 24 14.72 -40.09 -3.25
CA SER A 24 15.14 -39.04 -2.32
C SER A 24 15.41 -37.72 -3.04
N ILE A 25 16.17 -37.74 -4.14
CA ILE A 25 16.46 -36.55 -4.96
C ILE A 25 15.18 -35.97 -5.57
N SER A 26 14.28 -36.82 -6.07
CA SER A 26 13.00 -36.35 -6.62
C SER A 26 12.12 -35.67 -5.57
N SER A 27 12.02 -36.27 -4.37
CA SER A 27 11.28 -35.68 -3.24
C SER A 27 11.88 -34.33 -2.79
N SER A 28 13.20 -34.25 -2.66
CA SER A 28 13.89 -32.99 -2.34
C SER A 28 13.70 -31.94 -3.43
N SER A 29 13.81 -32.33 -4.71
CA SER A 29 13.58 -31.43 -5.84
C SER A 29 12.14 -30.93 -5.88
N MET A 30 11.16 -31.80 -5.62
CA MET A 30 9.75 -31.42 -5.53
C MET A 30 9.51 -30.44 -4.37
N SER A 31 10.18 -30.64 -3.22
CA SER A 31 10.12 -29.69 -2.11
C SER A 31 10.67 -28.32 -2.53
N VAL A 32 11.83 -28.27 -3.20
CA VAL A 32 12.41 -27.01 -3.71
C VAL A 32 11.48 -26.33 -4.71
N VAL A 33 10.90 -27.08 -5.66
CA VAL A 33 9.93 -26.55 -6.63
C VAL A 33 8.69 -26.00 -5.93
N LYS A 34 8.16 -26.70 -4.91
CA LYS A 34 7.03 -26.21 -4.11
C LYS A 34 7.36 -24.92 -3.37
N TYR A 35 8.56 -24.81 -2.78
CA TYR A 35 8.99 -23.57 -2.14
C TYR A 35 9.19 -22.44 -3.15
N ALA A 36 9.73 -22.72 -4.33
CA ALA A 36 9.91 -21.74 -5.39
C ALA A 36 8.55 -21.27 -5.95
N ASP A 37 7.62 -22.19 -6.22
CA ASP A 37 6.26 -21.89 -6.68
C ASP A 37 5.47 -21.10 -5.62
N TRP A 38 5.61 -21.46 -4.34
CA TRP A 38 5.05 -20.67 -3.26
C TRP A 38 5.72 -19.30 -3.14
N PHE A 39 7.03 -19.21 -3.34
CA PHE A 39 7.72 -17.92 -3.20
C PHE A 39 7.34 -16.96 -4.34
N CYS A 40 7.29 -17.45 -5.58
CA CYS A 40 7.08 -16.65 -6.78
C CYS A 40 6.30 -17.44 -7.84
N LYS A 41 5.09 -16.97 -8.14
CA LYS A 41 4.27 -17.43 -9.26
C LYS A 41 4.37 -16.47 -10.43
N THR A 42 4.30 -17.02 -11.63
CA THR A 42 4.25 -16.26 -12.88
C THR A 42 2.98 -16.63 -13.64
N GLN A 43 2.41 -15.66 -14.34
CA GLN A 43 1.23 -15.85 -15.16
C GLN A 43 1.61 -15.78 -16.65
N ASP A 44 0.90 -16.54 -17.48
CA ASP A 44 1.06 -16.42 -18.94
C ASP A 44 0.64 -15.02 -19.41
N VAL A 45 1.59 -14.33 -20.06
CA VAL A 45 1.48 -12.93 -20.48
C VAL A 45 0.32 -12.74 -21.45
N TRP A 46 0.12 -13.67 -22.38
CA TRP A 46 -0.91 -13.53 -23.42
C TRP A 46 -2.31 -13.69 -22.82
N ASN A 47 -2.49 -14.71 -21.99
CA ASN A 47 -3.73 -14.90 -21.26
C ASN A 47 -4.03 -13.73 -20.30
N PHE A 48 -3.00 -13.13 -19.69
CA PHE A 48 -3.17 -11.95 -18.84
C PHE A 48 -3.52 -10.70 -19.64
N PHE A 49 -2.90 -10.51 -20.81
CA PHE A 49 -3.20 -9.41 -21.72
C PHE A 49 -4.64 -9.46 -22.23
N GLU A 50 -5.14 -10.64 -22.60
CA GLU A 50 -6.51 -10.79 -23.14
C GLU A 50 -7.60 -10.56 -22.08
N ASN A 51 -7.37 -11.03 -20.84
CA ASN A 51 -8.42 -11.05 -19.82
C ASN A 51 -8.35 -9.86 -18.84
N HIS A 52 -7.15 -9.33 -18.58
CA HIS A 52 -6.95 -8.33 -17.53
C HIS A 52 -5.86 -7.30 -17.89
N PHE A 53 -5.92 -6.81 -19.14
CA PHE A 53 -4.98 -5.83 -19.69
C PHE A 53 -4.72 -4.62 -18.79
N THR A 54 -5.76 -4.06 -18.17
CA THR A 54 -5.62 -2.85 -17.34
C THR A 54 -4.69 -3.07 -16.15
N PHE A 55 -4.72 -4.27 -15.56
CA PHE A 55 -3.83 -4.62 -14.46
C PHE A 55 -2.40 -4.84 -14.96
N LEU A 56 -2.21 -5.58 -16.07
CA LEU A 56 -0.90 -5.74 -16.71
C LEU A 56 -0.25 -4.39 -17.06
N ALA A 57 -1.03 -3.48 -17.65
CA ALA A 57 -0.57 -2.14 -17.99
C ALA A 57 -0.18 -1.35 -16.73
N ALA A 58 -0.99 -1.43 -15.67
CA ALA A 58 -0.67 -0.82 -14.39
C ALA A 58 0.61 -1.40 -13.78
N GLU A 59 0.83 -2.73 -13.82
CA GLU A 59 2.02 -3.35 -13.27
C GLU A 59 3.31 -2.87 -13.95
N ILE A 60 3.33 -2.91 -15.28
CA ILE A 60 4.49 -2.45 -16.06
C ILE A 60 4.72 -0.95 -15.79
N PHE A 61 3.65 -0.16 -15.82
CA PHE A 61 3.71 1.28 -15.59
C PHE A 61 4.27 1.63 -14.20
N TYR A 62 3.72 1.04 -13.14
CA TYR A 62 4.18 1.32 -11.78
C TYR A 62 5.56 0.78 -11.46
N PHE A 63 5.98 -0.31 -12.10
CA PHE A 63 7.35 -0.78 -12.00
C PHE A 63 8.34 0.22 -12.61
N LEU A 64 7.99 0.85 -13.74
CA LEU A 64 8.77 1.94 -14.33
C LEU A 64 8.79 3.17 -13.42
N LEU A 65 7.65 3.59 -12.87
CA LEU A 65 7.58 4.73 -11.94
C LEU A 65 8.42 4.48 -10.68
N PHE A 66 8.39 3.26 -10.14
CA PHE A 66 9.23 2.83 -9.03
C PHE A 66 10.73 2.94 -9.37
N ALA A 67 11.13 2.57 -10.59
CA ALA A 67 12.52 2.77 -11.03
C ALA A 67 12.89 4.27 -11.09
N PHE A 68 11.98 5.14 -11.54
CA PHE A 68 12.22 6.58 -11.53
C PHE A 68 12.35 7.17 -10.12
N THR A 69 11.58 6.70 -9.13
CA THR A 69 11.77 7.14 -7.74
C THR A 69 13.10 6.69 -7.16
N LEU A 70 13.59 5.50 -7.55
CA LEU A 70 14.92 5.03 -7.20
C LEU A 70 16.02 5.87 -7.85
N ILE A 71 15.89 6.20 -9.15
CA ILE A 71 16.82 7.07 -9.86
C ILE A 71 16.92 8.42 -9.16
N HIS A 72 15.77 9.01 -8.79
CA HIS A 72 15.73 10.24 -8.01
C HIS A 72 16.46 10.10 -6.66
N ALA A 73 16.21 9.02 -5.92
CA ALA A 73 16.85 8.76 -4.63
C ALA A 73 18.38 8.63 -4.77
N ILE A 74 18.85 7.89 -5.79
CA ILE A 74 20.27 7.71 -6.08
C ILE A 74 20.92 9.04 -6.50
N ARG A 75 20.26 9.82 -7.36
CA ARG A 75 20.77 11.11 -7.85
C ARG A 75 20.94 12.12 -6.72
N LEU A 76 19.99 12.19 -5.80
CA LEU A 76 20.11 13.08 -4.63
C LEU A 76 21.09 12.52 -3.60
N GLY A 77 21.22 11.20 -3.50
CA GLY A 77 22.14 10.55 -2.58
C GLY A 77 21.80 10.76 -1.11
N GLY A 78 22.74 10.36 -0.25
CA GLY A 78 22.63 10.54 1.20
C GLY A 78 21.33 9.98 1.78
N ARG A 79 20.62 10.80 2.55
CA ARG A 79 19.38 10.41 3.25
C ARG A 79 18.26 9.92 2.35
N TYR A 80 18.20 10.40 1.11
CA TYR A 80 17.12 10.03 0.19
C TYR A 80 17.14 8.55 -0.16
N ILE A 81 18.33 7.94 -0.31
CA ILE A 81 18.48 6.49 -0.55
C ILE A 81 18.01 5.70 0.68
N TYR A 82 18.39 6.10 1.89
CA TYR A 82 17.95 5.40 3.11
C TYR A 82 16.45 5.56 3.34
N THR A 83 15.89 6.74 3.13
CA THR A 83 14.43 6.95 3.21
C THR A 83 13.71 6.04 2.20
N TRP A 84 14.22 5.95 0.96
CA TRP A 84 13.67 5.06 -0.07
C TRP A 84 13.72 3.58 0.36
N LEU A 85 14.85 3.13 0.94
CA LEU A 85 15.01 1.78 1.49
C LEU A 85 14.10 1.54 2.71
N GLY A 86 13.95 2.54 3.57
CA GLY A 86 13.07 2.52 4.73
C GLY A 86 11.61 2.34 4.35
N ILE A 87 11.17 3.02 3.28
CA ILE A 87 9.83 2.84 2.70
C ILE A 87 9.66 1.43 2.15
N SER A 88 10.68 0.88 1.49
CA SER A 88 10.65 -0.53 1.06
C SER A 88 10.46 -1.45 2.26
N MET A 89 11.24 -1.27 3.33
CA MET A 89 11.08 -2.05 4.57
C MET A 89 9.69 -1.89 5.19
N LEU A 90 9.14 -0.68 5.21
CA LEU A 90 7.80 -0.39 5.72
C LEU A 90 6.74 -1.19 4.97
N ILE A 91 6.78 -1.17 3.64
CA ILE A 91 5.85 -1.89 2.78
C ILE A 91 5.98 -3.41 3.01
N PHE A 92 7.20 -3.96 2.96
CA PHE A 92 7.42 -5.39 3.23
C PHE A 92 6.93 -5.82 4.61
N HIS A 93 7.21 -5.03 5.65
CA HIS A 93 6.74 -5.32 7.01
C HIS A 93 5.22 -5.31 7.12
N GLN A 94 4.54 -4.39 6.44
CA GLN A 94 3.08 -4.37 6.43
C GLN A 94 2.49 -5.57 5.71
N GLU A 95 2.99 -5.92 4.52
CA GLU A 95 2.48 -7.07 3.78
C GLU A 95 2.71 -8.37 4.57
N TYR A 96 3.89 -8.53 5.18
CA TYR A 96 4.18 -9.64 6.07
C TYR A 96 3.21 -9.70 7.26
N PHE A 97 2.89 -8.55 7.86
CA PHE A 97 1.93 -8.48 8.97
C PHE A 97 0.52 -8.89 8.54
N GLN A 98 0.04 -8.39 7.40
CA GLN A 98 -1.29 -8.71 6.87
C GLN A 98 -1.41 -10.20 6.53
N LEU A 99 -0.40 -10.78 5.87
CA LEU A 99 -0.36 -12.22 5.59
C LEU A 99 -0.30 -13.07 6.88
N GLY A 100 0.47 -12.64 7.88
CA GLY A 100 0.63 -13.36 9.13
C GLY A 100 -0.56 -13.25 10.09
N LYS A 101 -1.45 -12.27 9.88
CA LYS A 101 -2.60 -11.96 10.75
C LYS A 101 -3.88 -11.81 9.92
N PRO A 102 -4.59 -12.93 9.62
CA PRO A 102 -5.77 -12.94 8.76
C PRO A 102 -6.89 -11.97 9.16
N GLN A 103 -6.96 -11.54 10.43
CA GLN A 103 -7.93 -10.55 10.88
C GLN A 103 -7.71 -9.14 10.30
N PHE A 104 -6.48 -8.81 9.89
CA PHE A 104 -6.09 -7.52 9.29
C PHE A 104 -5.90 -7.62 7.77
N ASP A 105 -6.16 -8.80 7.20
CA ASP A 105 -6.12 -9.02 5.77
C ASP A 105 -7.51 -8.79 5.17
N PHE A 106 -7.68 -7.59 4.60
CA PHE A 106 -8.97 -7.14 4.06
C PHE A 106 -8.99 -7.13 2.52
N GLN A 107 -7.87 -7.43 1.87
CA GLN A 107 -7.66 -7.15 0.45
C GLN A 107 -7.03 -8.34 -0.27
N TRP A 108 -7.70 -8.78 -1.33
CA TRP A 108 -7.30 -9.92 -2.14
C TRP A 108 -6.89 -9.41 -3.51
N HIS A 109 -5.61 -9.55 -3.86
CA HIS A 109 -5.09 -9.02 -5.12
C HIS A 109 -5.37 -9.95 -6.28
N SER A 110 -5.62 -9.35 -7.44
CA SER A 110 -5.50 -10.07 -8.70
C SER A 110 -4.06 -10.54 -8.87
N GLN A 111 -3.90 -11.63 -9.60
CA GLN A 111 -2.58 -12.11 -9.94
C GLN A 111 -1.92 -11.22 -10.97
N GLY A 112 -0.68 -10.87 -10.68
CA GLY A 112 0.17 -10.11 -11.56
C GLY A 112 1.00 -11.03 -12.45
N LEU A 113 1.76 -10.41 -13.34
CA LEU A 113 2.81 -11.07 -14.11
C LEU A 113 3.76 -11.84 -13.20
N LEU A 114 4.08 -11.24 -12.06
CA LEU A 114 4.86 -11.85 -10.99
C LEU A 114 4.16 -11.61 -9.64
N SER A 115 3.85 -12.70 -8.94
CA SER A 115 3.18 -12.65 -7.65
C SER A 115 3.91 -13.48 -6.60
N PHE A 116 4.14 -12.90 -5.43
CA PHE A 116 4.81 -13.53 -4.31
C PHE A 116 3.84 -14.21 -3.34
N CYS A 117 4.38 -15.03 -2.43
CA CYS A 117 3.67 -15.62 -1.30
C CYS A 117 2.41 -16.41 -1.69
N GLY A 118 2.58 -17.38 -2.59
CA GLY A 118 1.53 -18.29 -3.06
C GLY A 118 0.68 -17.71 -4.19
N GLY A 119 1.05 -16.54 -4.70
CA GLY A 119 0.26 -15.76 -5.65
C GLY A 119 -0.62 -14.70 -4.98
N ARG A 120 -0.32 -14.31 -3.73
CA ARG A 120 -1.10 -13.33 -2.95
C ARG A 120 -0.72 -11.89 -3.21
N ILE A 121 0.57 -11.63 -3.43
CA ILE A 121 1.10 -10.27 -3.46
C ILE A 121 1.71 -10.02 -4.84
N PRO A 122 1.05 -9.25 -5.72
CA PRO A 122 1.63 -8.87 -6.99
C PRO A 122 2.85 -7.96 -6.78
N ILE A 123 3.83 -8.04 -7.68
CA ILE A 123 5.04 -7.23 -7.62
C ILE A 123 4.74 -5.74 -7.58
N SER A 124 3.72 -5.30 -8.34
CA SER A 124 3.27 -3.91 -8.41
C SER A 124 2.78 -3.33 -7.08
N ARG A 125 2.35 -4.17 -6.13
CA ARG A 125 1.96 -3.74 -4.78
C ARG A 125 3.16 -3.40 -3.91
N VAL A 126 4.23 -4.20 -4.00
CA VAL A 126 5.44 -4.06 -3.17
C VAL A 126 6.42 -3.07 -3.79
N LEU A 127 6.67 -3.23 -5.09
CA LEU A 127 7.63 -2.47 -5.90
C LEU A 127 6.88 -1.69 -6.99
N GLY A 128 5.99 -0.80 -6.58
CA GLY A 128 5.18 -0.02 -7.50
C GLY A 128 4.49 1.15 -6.83
N VAL A 129 3.16 1.24 -6.98
CA VAL A 129 2.37 2.43 -6.64
C VAL A 129 2.54 2.91 -5.20
N ARG A 130 2.63 1.99 -4.22
CA ARG A 130 2.76 2.36 -2.79
C ARG A 130 4.09 3.06 -2.54
N HIS A 131 5.14 2.54 -3.16
CA HIS A 131 6.47 3.13 -3.08
C HIS A 131 6.48 4.51 -3.74
N VAL A 132 5.91 4.61 -4.95
CA VAL A 132 5.78 5.88 -5.69
C VAL A 132 5.02 6.92 -4.87
N ALA A 133 3.87 6.57 -4.31
CA ALA A 133 3.05 7.47 -3.51
C ALA A 133 3.75 7.93 -2.24
N ILE A 134 4.28 7.00 -1.44
CA ILE A 134 4.89 7.31 -0.14
C ILE A 134 6.19 8.10 -0.34
N TYR A 135 7.09 7.65 -1.22
CA TYR A 135 8.37 8.32 -1.42
C TYR A 135 8.19 9.73 -1.98
N SER A 136 7.34 9.89 -3.01
CA SER A 136 7.05 11.22 -3.56
C SER A 136 6.45 12.12 -2.49
N ALA A 137 5.47 11.64 -1.73
CA ALA A 137 4.82 12.44 -0.69
C ALA A 137 5.77 12.88 0.43
N VAL A 138 6.71 12.03 0.85
CA VAL A 138 7.74 12.41 1.84
C VAL A 138 8.66 13.50 1.28
N VAL A 139 9.11 13.37 0.03
CA VAL A 139 9.99 14.37 -0.58
C VAL A 139 9.25 15.69 -0.83
N PHE A 140 7.99 15.66 -1.26
CA PHE A 140 7.18 16.87 -1.43
C PHE A 140 6.83 17.52 -0.10
N SER A 141 6.58 16.76 0.97
CA SER A 141 6.32 17.35 2.29
C SER A 141 7.55 18.05 2.84
N GLU A 142 8.75 17.50 2.66
CA GLU A 142 10.03 18.16 3.01
C GLU A 142 10.24 19.48 2.26
N ARG A 143 9.75 19.60 1.02
CA ARG A 143 9.88 20.81 0.19
C ARG A 143 8.97 21.95 0.65
N VAL A 144 7.77 21.60 1.11
CA VAL A 144 6.78 22.57 1.59
C VAL A 144 7.10 22.99 3.01
N ILE A 145 7.45 22.03 3.84
CA ILE A 145 7.61 22.17 5.28
C ILE A 145 9.11 21.98 5.57
N THR A 146 9.84 23.09 5.75
CA THR A 146 11.26 23.08 6.19
C THR A 146 11.42 23.47 7.65
N PRO A 147 12.22 22.71 8.44
CA PRO A 147 12.35 22.97 9.86
C PRO A 147 12.98 24.34 10.11
N PRO A 148 12.67 25.02 11.23
CA PRO A 148 13.38 26.23 11.62
C PRO A 148 14.89 25.94 11.75
N PRO A 149 15.78 26.93 11.59
CA PRO A 149 17.22 26.74 11.78
C PRO A 149 17.54 26.31 13.21
N ARG A 150 18.58 25.47 13.36
CA ARG A 150 19.03 24.88 14.63
C ARG A 150 19.91 25.85 15.43
N GLU A 151 19.41 27.06 15.64
CA GLU A 151 20.06 28.05 16.50
C GLU A 151 19.35 28.08 17.86
N TYR A 152 20.08 27.68 18.91
CA TYR A 152 19.74 27.70 20.35
C TYR A 152 19.01 26.48 20.96
N SER A 153 19.14 26.41 22.30
CA SER A 153 19.03 25.22 23.15
C SER A 153 17.90 25.32 24.19
N SER A 154 16.73 25.83 23.82
CA SER A 154 15.61 25.96 24.76
C SER A 154 14.59 24.80 24.64
N ILE A 155 13.94 24.44 25.76
CA ILE A 155 12.88 23.42 25.79
C ILE A 155 11.69 23.79 24.89
N LEU A 156 11.41 25.10 24.75
CA LEU A 156 10.35 25.62 23.89
C LEU A 156 10.65 25.34 22.40
N GLU A 157 11.91 25.41 21.99
CA GLU A 157 12.33 25.09 20.62
C GLU A 157 12.21 23.60 20.33
N HIS A 158 12.59 22.72 21.26
CA HIS A 158 12.37 21.27 21.08
C HIS A 158 10.89 20.93 20.89
N LEU A 159 9.99 21.63 21.59
CA LEU A 159 8.54 21.49 21.40
C LEU A 159 8.10 21.99 20.00
N ALA A 160 8.71 23.08 19.51
CA ALA A 160 8.45 23.60 18.16
C ALA A 160 8.94 22.63 17.07
N TYR A 161 10.13 22.04 17.21
CA TYR A 161 10.65 21.00 16.29
C TYR A 161 9.78 19.75 16.30
N PHE A 162 9.34 19.32 17.48
CA PHE A 162 8.41 18.21 17.60
C PHE A 162 7.14 18.51 16.81
N ASN A 163 6.45 19.61 17.10
CA ASN A 163 5.24 20.01 16.37
C ASN A 163 5.47 20.08 14.85
N PHE A 164 6.62 20.59 14.43
CA PHE A 164 7.00 20.68 13.04
C PHE A 164 7.11 19.30 12.36
N TYR A 165 7.75 18.32 13.00
CA TYR A 165 7.81 16.96 12.46
C TYR A 165 6.43 16.31 12.35
N PHE A 166 5.54 16.54 13.32
CA PHE A 166 4.16 16.04 13.23
C PHE A 166 3.39 16.66 12.06
N ILE A 167 3.58 17.96 11.83
CA ILE A 167 2.99 18.69 10.71
C ILE A 167 3.52 18.12 9.37
N GLN A 168 4.83 17.93 9.24
CA GLN A 168 5.44 17.33 8.05
C GLN A 168 4.93 15.91 7.79
N SER A 169 4.81 15.10 8.83
CA SER A 169 4.32 13.72 8.76
C SER A 169 2.88 13.64 8.30
N PHE A 170 2.02 14.54 8.77
CA PHE A 170 0.65 14.60 8.31
C PHE A 170 0.53 15.14 6.89
N ALA A 171 1.34 16.13 6.51
CA ALA A 171 1.40 16.58 5.13
C ALA A 171 1.84 15.43 4.19
N ALA A 172 2.85 14.65 4.58
CA ALA A 172 3.27 13.47 3.84
C ALA A 172 2.13 12.43 3.73
N SER A 173 1.37 12.20 4.80
CA SER A 173 0.27 11.24 4.77
C SER A 173 -0.88 11.70 3.87
N ILE A 174 -1.29 12.98 3.92
CA ILE A 174 -2.29 13.52 2.99
C ILE A 174 -1.80 13.43 1.54
N LEU A 175 -0.57 13.87 1.27
CA LEU A 175 -0.04 13.88 -0.09
C LEU A 175 0.02 12.47 -0.67
N ALA A 176 0.42 11.48 0.12
CA ALA A 176 0.40 10.07 -0.28
C ALA A 176 -1.03 9.58 -0.57
N LEU A 177 -2.01 9.96 0.26
CA LEU A 177 -3.41 9.64 0.01
C LEU A 177 -3.93 10.30 -1.28
N ILE A 178 -3.61 11.56 -1.54
CA ILE A 178 -4.00 12.27 -2.79
C ILE A 178 -3.46 11.54 -4.01
N ILE A 179 -2.20 11.10 -3.97
CA ILE A 179 -1.57 10.35 -5.07
C ILE A 179 -2.25 8.98 -5.26
N LYS A 180 -2.57 8.30 -4.16
CA LYS A 180 -3.06 6.91 -4.16
C LYS A 180 -4.57 6.79 -4.39
N LEU A 181 -5.37 7.76 -3.98
CA LEU A 181 -6.84 7.70 -4.01
C LEU A 181 -7.45 7.35 -5.38
N PRO A 182 -7.09 8.02 -6.49
CA PRO A 182 -7.65 7.66 -7.80
C PRO A 182 -7.21 6.25 -8.24
N TYR A 183 -6.01 5.82 -7.88
CA TYR A 183 -5.55 4.45 -8.10
C TYR A 183 -6.39 3.44 -7.31
N ASP A 184 -6.71 3.75 -6.05
CA ASP A 184 -7.49 2.84 -5.20
C ASP A 184 -8.93 2.67 -5.71
N PHE A 185 -9.54 3.76 -6.19
CA PHE A 185 -10.86 3.73 -6.82
C PHE A 185 -10.83 2.90 -8.10
N LEU A 186 -9.82 3.11 -8.95
CA LEU A 186 -9.68 2.36 -10.21
C LEU A 186 -9.45 0.87 -9.97
N GLY A 187 -8.59 0.51 -9.01
CA GLY A 187 -8.30 -0.89 -8.78
C GLY A 187 -9.46 -1.71 -8.23
N THR A 188 -10.41 -1.08 -7.51
CA THR A 188 -11.64 -1.77 -7.10
C THR A 188 -12.56 -2.03 -8.29
N TYR A 189 -12.73 -1.04 -9.17
CA TYR A 189 -13.61 -1.15 -10.35
C TYR A 189 -13.02 -2.07 -11.42
N PHE A 190 -11.72 -1.98 -11.68
CA PHE A 190 -11.00 -2.83 -12.63
C PHE A 190 -10.54 -4.17 -12.02
N LEU A 191 -11.06 -4.55 -10.85
CA LEU A 191 -10.77 -5.82 -10.17
C LEU A 191 -9.27 -6.12 -10.00
N TRP A 192 -8.43 -5.08 -9.85
CA TRP A 192 -7.02 -5.24 -9.48
C TRP A 192 -6.89 -5.86 -8.09
N TRP A 193 -7.90 -5.64 -7.25
CA TRP A 193 -8.11 -6.36 -6.01
C TRP A 193 -9.59 -6.39 -5.67
N THR A 194 -9.95 -7.35 -4.82
CA THR A 194 -11.24 -7.46 -4.17
C THR A 194 -11.09 -7.29 -2.66
N TRP A 195 -12.22 -7.08 -1.99
CA TRP A 195 -12.28 -6.80 -0.56
C TRP A 195 -12.83 -8.02 0.20
N ASP A 196 -12.50 -8.18 1.47
CA ASP A 196 -13.11 -9.21 2.33
C ASP A 196 -14.55 -8.83 2.70
N TYR A 197 -15.52 -9.23 1.87
CA TYR A 197 -16.94 -8.87 2.07
C TYR A 197 -17.54 -9.42 3.37
N GLY A 198 -16.89 -10.40 3.99
CA GLY A 198 -17.26 -10.96 5.28
C GLY A 198 -16.86 -10.09 6.47
N ASN A 199 -16.08 -9.04 6.24
CA ASN A 199 -15.47 -8.24 7.30
C ASN A 199 -16.30 -6.99 7.65
N PRO A 200 -16.76 -6.84 8.90
CA PRO A 200 -17.55 -5.69 9.31
C PRO A 200 -16.78 -4.37 9.29
N LEU A 201 -15.44 -4.39 9.36
CA LEU A 201 -14.60 -3.19 9.34
C LEU A 201 -14.62 -2.46 7.98
N ILE A 202 -15.04 -3.15 6.92
CA ILE A 202 -14.99 -2.62 5.55
C ILE A 202 -16.37 -2.41 4.93
N GLN A 203 -17.43 -2.42 5.75
CA GLN A 203 -18.80 -2.19 5.30
C GLN A 203 -19.00 -0.78 4.76
N GLU A 204 -18.40 0.22 5.41
CA GLU A 204 -18.46 1.59 4.93
C GLU A 204 -17.41 1.83 3.84
N LYS A 205 -17.88 2.08 2.62
CA LYS A 205 -17.04 2.28 1.43
C LYS A 205 -17.29 3.64 0.78
N ILE A 206 -16.25 4.22 0.21
CA ILE A 206 -16.30 5.41 -0.63
C ILE A 206 -15.92 4.94 -2.03
N TYR A 207 -16.89 4.94 -2.97
CA TYR A 207 -16.70 4.43 -4.33
C TYR A 207 -16.03 3.05 -4.37
N GLY A 208 -16.54 2.13 -3.54
CA GLY A 208 -16.05 0.76 -3.46
C GLY A 208 -14.82 0.54 -2.58
N VAL A 209 -14.10 1.58 -2.19
CA VAL A 209 -12.92 1.47 -1.33
C VAL A 209 -13.30 1.64 0.14
N PRO A 210 -12.93 0.70 1.03
CA PRO A 210 -13.14 0.84 2.47
C PRO A 210 -12.41 2.07 3.01
N TRP A 211 -13.13 2.98 3.67
CA TRP A 211 -12.51 4.21 4.18
C TRP A 211 -11.41 3.93 5.21
N ILE A 212 -11.54 2.81 5.93
CA ILE A 212 -10.60 2.40 6.97
C ILE A 212 -9.18 2.23 6.42
N LEU A 213 -9.06 1.87 5.14
CA LEU A 213 -7.78 1.77 4.45
C LEU A 213 -7.04 3.11 4.42
N PHE A 214 -7.76 4.21 4.17
CA PHE A 214 -7.15 5.54 4.14
C PHE A 214 -6.65 5.96 5.52
N ALA A 215 -7.41 5.65 6.57
CA ALA A 215 -6.99 5.91 7.95
C ALA A 215 -5.73 5.09 8.30
N HIS A 216 -5.69 3.83 7.89
CA HIS A 216 -4.55 2.94 8.07
C HIS A 216 -3.29 3.43 7.36
N ASP A 217 -3.39 3.72 6.06
CA ASP A 217 -2.26 4.20 5.28
C ASP A 217 -1.77 5.56 5.81
N ALA A 218 -2.67 6.49 6.11
CA ALA A 218 -2.29 7.80 6.63
C ALA A 218 -1.57 7.69 7.98
N SER A 219 -2.08 6.83 8.87
CA SER A 219 -1.49 6.61 10.19
C SER A 219 -0.12 5.97 10.09
N LEU A 220 0.04 4.97 9.22
CA LEU A 220 1.30 4.29 8.98
C LEU A 220 2.37 5.25 8.45
N ILE A 221 2.02 6.05 7.44
CA ILE A 221 2.94 7.01 6.81
C ILE A 221 3.31 8.11 7.80
N SER A 222 2.32 8.66 8.52
CA SER A 222 2.56 9.69 9.54
C SER A 222 3.47 9.18 10.66
N ALA A 223 3.24 7.96 11.16
CA ALA A 223 4.10 7.34 12.16
C ALA A 223 5.53 7.11 11.62
N PHE A 224 5.66 6.61 10.39
CA PHE A 224 6.97 6.40 9.76
C PHE A 224 7.77 7.70 9.66
N VAL A 225 7.19 8.75 9.09
CA VAL A 225 7.86 10.05 8.91
C VAL A 225 8.19 10.69 10.26
N SER A 226 7.27 10.61 11.23
CA SER A 226 7.49 11.21 12.55
C SER A 226 8.64 10.54 13.28
N VAL A 227 8.65 9.20 13.30
CA VAL A 227 9.70 8.43 13.97
C VAL A 227 11.03 8.59 13.23
N LEU A 228 11.02 8.60 11.89
CA LEU A 228 12.23 8.81 11.10
C LEU A 228 12.87 10.18 11.41
N ASN A 229 12.07 11.24 11.40
CA ASN A 229 12.56 12.58 11.69
C ASN A 229 13.00 12.72 13.16
N LEU A 230 12.26 12.14 14.09
CA LEU A 230 12.60 12.16 15.52
C LEU A 230 13.92 11.42 15.80
N THR A 231 14.06 10.22 15.25
CA THR A 231 15.27 9.39 15.42
C THR A 231 16.48 10.06 14.78
N ARG A 232 16.33 10.64 13.59
CA ARG A 232 17.38 11.46 12.96
C ARG A 232 17.72 12.69 13.78
N HIS A 233 16.73 13.38 14.35
CA HIS A 233 16.99 14.57 15.17
C HIS A 233 17.88 14.26 16.39
N PHE A 234 17.65 13.13 17.06
CA PHE A 234 18.40 12.76 18.26
C PHE A 234 19.72 12.05 17.98
N ALA A 235 19.80 11.23 16.93
CA ALA A 235 20.95 10.36 16.70
C ALA A 235 21.75 10.69 15.43
N ALA A 236 21.24 11.50 14.50
CA ALA A 236 21.97 11.93 13.31
C ALA A 236 22.39 13.40 13.40
N GLU A 237 23.51 13.72 12.73
CA GLU A 237 23.93 15.10 12.51
C GLU A 237 22.99 15.83 11.55
N GLU A 238 23.07 17.15 11.41
CA GLU A 238 22.18 17.87 10.49
C GLU A 238 22.47 17.51 9.02
N THR A 239 23.76 17.41 8.69
CA THR A 239 24.25 16.97 7.38
C THR A 239 24.50 15.46 7.36
N TYR A 240 24.26 14.83 6.23
CA TYR A 240 24.57 13.42 6.03
C TYR A 240 26.09 13.17 6.02
N ASP A 241 26.55 12.22 6.84
CA ASP A 241 27.91 11.67 6.80
C ASP A 241 27.87 10.21 6.36
N TRP A 242 28.58 9.88 5.27
CA TRP A 242 28.67 8.52 4.73
C TRP A 242 29.27 7.52 5.70
N ARG A 243 30.10 7.98 6.66
CA ARG A 243 30.70 7.11 7.68
C ARG A 243 29.66 6.57 8.67
N LYS A 244 28.53 7.26 8.81
CA LYS A 244 27.40 6.91 9.69
C LYS A 244 26.26 6.24 8.93
N PHE A 245 26.55 5.59 7.81
CA PHE A 245 25.52 4.89 7.03
C PHE A 245 24.76 3.82 7.84
N VAL A 246 25.43 3.19 8.81
CA VAL A 246 24.81 2.20 9.70
C VAL A 246 23.74 2.86 10.56
N ASP A 247 24.00 4.06 11.08
CA ASP A 247 23.04 4.80 11.91
C ASP A 247 21.80 5.17 11.09
N GLU A 248 21.99 5.67 9.86
CA GLU A 248 20.87 5.97 8.95
C GLU A 248 20.05 4.72 8.61
N PHE A 249 20.70 3.59 8.37
CA PHE A 249 20.02 2.31 8.12
C PHE A 249 19.23 1.82 9.35
N LEU A 250 19.79 1.96 10.55
CA LEU A 250 19.11 1.62 11.80
C LEU A 250 17.91 2.54 12.05
N MET A 251 18.04 3.85 11.82
CA MET A 251 16.95 4.82 11.98
C MET A 251 15.76 4.48 11.09
N VAL A 252 16.00 4.20 9.80
CA VAL A 252 14.91 3.84 8.88
C VAL A 252 14.28 2.49 9.23
N GLY A 253 15.09 1.53 9.72
CA GLY A 253 14.59 0.25 10.23
C GLY A 253 13.71 0.41 11.47
N ILE A 254 14.15 1.23 12.44
CA ILE A 254 13.37 1.57 13.64
C ILE A 254 12.07 2.28 13.23
N ALA A 255 12.14 3.27 12.36
CA ALA A 255 10.96 3.98 11.86
C ALA A 255 9.95 3.03 11.21
N ALA A 256 10.41 2.11 10.34
CA ALA A 256 9.53 1.13 9.71
C ALA A 256 8.88 0.18 10.73
N ARG A 257 9.62 -0.27 11.74
CA ARG A 257 9.10 -1.17 12.79
C ARG A 257 8.12 -0.47 13.72
N VAL A 258 8.45 0.73 14.18
CA VAL A 258 7.57 1.50 15.08
C VAL A 258 6.31 1.94 14.34
N ALA A 259 6.40 2.34 13.07
CA ALA A 259 5.23 2.63 12.25
C ALA A 259 4.27 1.43 12.16
N LEU A 260 4.80 0.22 11.99
CA LEU A 260 3.99 -1.00 12.03
C LEU A 260 3.30 -1.18 13.38
N LEU A 261 3.99 -0.92 14.51
CA LEU A 261 3.37 -0.97 15.83
C LEU A 261 2.21 0.02 15.95
N PHE A 262 2.38 1.27 15.49
CA PHE A 262 1.30 2.25 15.43
C PHE A 262 0.12 1.77 14.58
N PHE A 263 0.40 1.19 13.41
CA PHE A 263 -0.62 0.57 12.57
C PHE A 263 -1.38 -0.52 13.34
N THR A 264 -0.69 -1.41 14.04
CA THR A 264 -1.35 -2.47 14.84
C THR A 264 -2.18 -1.89 15.98
N LEU A 265 -1.69 -0.86 16.68
CA LEU A 265 -2.40 -0.20 17.77
C LEU A 265 -3.67 0.46 17.25
N ILE A 266 -3.60 1.18 16.13
CA ILE A 266 -4.74 1.87 15.52
C ILE A 266 -5.75 0.85 15.00
N SER A 267 -5.30 -0.21 14.33
CA SER A 267 -6.17 -1.31 13.89
C SER A 267 -6.88 -1.98 15.05
N THR A 268 -6.13 -2.24 16.12
CA THR A 268 -6.68 -2.81 17.34
C THR A 268 -7.65 -1.84 18.01
N HIS A 269 -7.36 -0.54 18.06
CA HIS A 269 -8.27 0.47 18.61
C HIS A 269 -9.57 0.57 17.80
N ILE A 270 -9.49 0.58 16.47
CA ILE A 270 -10.66 0.58 15.58
C ILE A 270 -11.54 -0.64 15.85
N VAL A 271 -10.92 -1.83 15.86
CA VAL A 271 -11.61 -3.10 16.11
C VAL A 271 -12.24 -3.11 17.51
N ILE A 272 -11.48 -2.70 18.52
CA ILE A 272 -11.86 -2.82 19.92
C ILE A 272 -12.91 -1.80 20.34
N PHE A 273 -12.70 -0.53 19.99
CA PHE A 273 -13.62 0.52 20.40
C PHE A 273 -14.85 0.58 19.50
N GLY A 274 -14.92 -0.24 18.44
CA GLY A 274 -16.02 -0.25 17.49
C GLY A 274 -16.39 1.16 17.07
N PHE A 275 -15.40 2.06 16.99
CA PHE A 275 -15.67 3.47 16.79
C PHE A 275 -16.25 3.55 15.40
N PHE A 276 -17.57 3.72 15.34
CA PHE A 276 -18.27 4.34 14.24
C PHE A 276 -17.77 5.79 14.16
N LEU A 277 -16.49 5.96 13.87
CA LEU A 277 -15.98 7.13 13.20
C LEU A 277 -16.63 7.07 11.83
N SER A 278 -17.89 7.50 11.79
CA SER A 278 -18.57 7.77 10.54
C SER A 278 -17.60 8.57 9.68
N ILE A 279 -17.61 8.32 8.38
CA ILE A 279 -16.96 9.17 7.38
C ILE A 279 -17.04 10.66 7.73
N ARG A 280 -18.16 11.11 8.32
CA ARG A 280 -18.39 12.47 8.81
C ARG A 280 -17.39 12.94 9.86
N THR A 281 -17.10 12.13 10.88
CA THR A 281 -16.21 12.48 11.99
C THR A 281 -14.75 12.54 11.53
N MET A 282 -14.34 11.63 10.64
CA MET A 282 -13.00 11.67 10.05
C MET A 282 -12.83 12.80 9.05
N VAL A 283 -13.85 13.09 8.22
CA VAL A 283 -13.88 14.29 7.38
C VAL A 283 -13.76 15.55 8.24
N LEU A 284 -14.43 15.61 9.39
CA LEU A 284 -14.27 16.73 10.33
C LEU A 284 -12.85 16.81 10.92
N ILE A 285 -12.21 15.69 11.29
CA ILE A 285 -10.82 15.67 11.76
C ILE A 285 -9.87 16.14 10.65
N ILE A 286 -10.03 15.62 9.43
CA ILE A 286 -9.23 16.03 8.27
C ILE A 286 -9.45 17.50 7.97
N ILE A 287 -10.69 17.99 7.91
CA ILE A 287 -10.99 19.41 7.67
C ILE A 287 -10.41 20.30 8.77
N SER A 288 -10.59 19.93 10.04
CA SER A 288 -10.05 20.68 11.18
C SER A 288 -8.52 20.75 11.12
N PHE A 289 -7.89 19.66 10.70
CA PHE A 289 -6.45 19.63 10.49
C PHE A 289 -6.02 20.44 9.26
N GLN A 290 -6.75 20.37 8.14
CA GLN A 290 -6.48 21.19 6.95
C GLN A 290 -6.59 22.68 7.28
N ILE A 291 -7.58 23.06 8.09
CA ILE A 291 -7.70 24.43 8.61
C ILE A 291 -6.48 24.80 9.46
N LEU A 292 -6.04 23.91 10.37
CA LEU A 292 -4.82 24.13 11.16
C LEU A 292 -3.59 24.30 10.26
N MET A 293 -3.45 23.50 9.21
CA MET A 293 -2.36 23.59 8.23
C MET A 293 -2.39 24.90 7.46
N VAL A 294 -3.57 25.31 6.99
CA VAL A 294 -3.76 26.60 6.31
C VAL A 294 -3.43 27.75 7.26
N ILE A 295 -3.80 27.66 8.54
CA ILE A 295 -3.41 28.65 9.54
C ILE A 295 -1.89 28.68 9.70
N VAL A 296 -1.24 27.53 9.84
CA VAL A 296 0.23 27.44 9.94
C VAL A 296 0.90 28.02 8.69
N ASP A 297 0.40 27.67 7.50
CA ASP A 297 0.92 28.12 6.21
C ASP A 297 0.76 29.64 6.02
N ILE A 298 -0.40 30.19 6.37
CA ILE A 298 -0.64 31.65 6.41
C ILE A 298 0.36 32.34 7.35
N LEU A 299 0.64 31.74 8.52
CA LEU A 299 1.58 32.29 9.49
C LEU A 299 3.05 32.20 9.02
N THR A 300 3.35 31.34 8.04
CA THR A 300 4.70 31.14 7.46
C THR A 300 4.87 31.70 6.05
N TYR A 301 3.82 32.31 5.49
CA TYR A 301 3.68 32.68 4.08
C TYR A 301 4.79 33.58 3.50
N GLU A 302 5.39 34.47 4.32
CA GLU A 302 6.40 35.44 3.86
C GLU A 302 7.71 34.81 3.33
N LYS A 303 7.91 33.50 3.48
CA LYS A 303 9.20 32.85 3.21
C LYS A 303 9.25 31.95 1.96
N HIS A 304 8.15 31.80 1.23
CA HIS A 304 8.13 30.99 0.01
C HIS A 304 8.67 31.76 -1.20
N SER A 305 9.71 31.23 -1.84
CA SER A 305 10.25 31.75 -3.11
C SER A 305 9.96 30.77 -4.24
N PHE A 306 9.74 31.29 -5.44
CA PHE A 306 9.50 30.42 -6.60
C PHE A 306 10.74 29.58 -6.92
N ASN A 307 10.57 28.27 -7.03
CA ASN A 307 11.64 27.36 -7.44
C ASN A 307 11.64 27.20 -8.97
N PRO A 308 12.64 27.73 -9.70
CA PRO A 308 12.70 27.59 -11.16
C PRO A 308 12.98 26.15 -11.63
N TYR A 309 13.46 25.27 -10.74
CA TYR A 309 13.76 23.86 -11.03
C TYR A 309 12.75 22.92 -10.35
N TRP A 310 11.48 23.36 -10.25
CA TRP A 310 10.43 22.60 -9.60
C TRP A 310 10.07 21.30 -10.32
N PHE A 311 10.30 21.21 -11.63
CA PHE A 311 9.99 20.03 -12.43
C PHE A 311 11.20 19.08 -12.48
N ASP A 312 11.17 18.08 -11.62
CA ASP A 312 12.18 17.01 -11.53
C ASP A 312 11.59 15.64 -11.87
N GLU A 313 12.34 14.56 -11.62
CA GLU A 313 11.90 13.19 -11.87
C GLU A 313 10.61 12.84 -11.12
N LEU A 314 10.41 13.36 -9.91
CA LEU A 314 9.19 13.09 -9.13
C LEU A 314 7.99 13.85 -9.68
N SER A 315 8.16 15.12 -10.06
CA SER A 315 7.10 15.86 -10.75
C SER A 315 6.72 15.20 -12.06
N PHE A 316 7.70 14.69 -12.82
CA PHE A 316 7.43 13.91 -14.02
C PHE A 316 6.65 12.63 -13.70
N VAL A 317 7.11 11.83 -12.74
CA VAL A 317 6.45 10.59 -12.28
C VAL A 317 4.99 10.83 -11.89
N LEU A 318 4.71 11.89 -11.12
CA LEU A 318 3.34 12.20 -10.69
C LEU A 318 2.47 12.73 -11.84
N CYS A 319 3.05 13.49 -12.77
CA CYS A 319 2.34 13.94 -13.96
C CYS A 319 1.89 12.76 -14.82
N ILE A 320 2.81 11.84 -15.14
CA ILE A 320 2.47 10.66 -15.94
C ILE A 320 1.56 9.70 -15.18
N HIS A 321 1.68 9.60 -13.85
CA HIS A 321 0.76 8.84 -12.99
C HIS A 321 -0.69 9.29 -13.16
N PHE A 322 -0.96 10.59 -12.99
CA PHE A 322 -2.32 11.10 -13.13
C PHE A 322 -2.84 11.03 -14.56
N ILE A 323 -1.98 11.30 -15.56
CA ILE A 323 -2.36 11.14 -16.97
C ILE A 323 -2.73 9.69 -17.26
N PHE A 324 -1.93 8.72 -16.82
CA PHE A 324 -2.21 7.30 -16.99
C PHE A 324 -3.57 6.92 -16.43
N LEU A 325 -3.89 7.32 -15.19
CA LEU A 325 -5.19 7.03 -14.57
C LEU A 325 -6.37 7.69 -15.31
N MET A 326 -6.20 8.95 -15.74
CA MET A 326 -7.23 9.66 -16.52
C MET A 326 -7.49 9.03 -17.89
N LEU A 327 -6.45 8.52 -18.56
CA LEU A 327 -6.59 7.82 -19.84
C LEU A 327 -7.22 6.44 -19.63
N LEU A 328 -6.79 5.70 -18.61
CA LEU A 328 -7.27 4.35 -18.35
C LEU A 328 -8.78 4.31 -18.12
N VAL A 329 -9.32 5.25 -17.34
CA VAL A 329 -10.77 5.32 -17.06
C VAL A 329 -11.63 5.69 -18.28
N VAL A 330 -11.04 6.34 -19.29
CA VAL A 330 -11.74 6.75 -20.52
C VAL A 330 -11.71 5.63 -21.57
N PHE A 331 -10.58 4.95 -21.71
CA PHE A 331 -10.39 3.97 -22.79
C PHE A 331 -10.82 2.55 -22.44
N TYR A 332 -10.91 2.20 -21.15
CA TYR A 332 -11.26 0.84 -20.72
C TYR A 332 -12.54 0.82 -19.89
N ASN A 333 -13.35 -0.21 -20.14
CA ASN A 333 -14.58 -0.44 -19.42
C ASN A 333 -14.37 -1.60 -18.41
N PRO A 334 -14.66 -1.39 -17.11
CA PRO A 334 -14.48 -2.41 -16.08
C PRO A 334 -15.36 -3.66 -16.28
N ILE A 335 -16.47 -3.57 -17.02
CA ILE A 335 -17.38 -4.70 -17.30
C ILE A 335 -16.65 -5.85 -18.02
N TYR A 336 -15.72 -5.51 -18.91
CA TYR A 336 -15.01 -6.52 -19.71
C TYR A 336 -13.80 -7.14 -18.99
N VAL A 337 -13.57 -6.79 -17.73
CA VAL A 337 -12.45 -7.33 -16.96
C VAL A 337 -12.78 -8.73 -16.45
N VAL A 338 -11.86 -9.66 -16.67
CA VAL A 338 -11.90 -11.01 -16.14
C VAL A 338 -10.66 -11.23 -15.28
N SER A 339 -10.85 -11.31 -13.95
CA SER A 339 -9.75 -11.57 -13.02
C SER A 339 -9.78 -13.04 -12.58
N ARG A 340 -8.75 -13.79 -12.97
CA ARG A 340 -8.54 -15.18 -12.55
C ARG A 340 -7.38 -15.22 -11.58
N GLY A 341 -7.57 -15.83 -10.42
CA GLY A 341 -6.50 -15.95 -9.46
C GLY A 341 -6.97 -16.35 -8.08
N PHE A 342 -6.17 -15.97 -7.09
CA PHE A 342 -6.41 -16.28 -5.69
C PHE A 342 -7.28 -15.20 -5.06
N HIS A 343 -8.52 -15.55 -4.76
CA HIS A 343 -9.53 -14.64 -4.21
C HIS A 343 -9.99 -15.13 -2.84
N GLN A 344 -10.87 -14.36 -2.18
CA GLN A 344 -11.45 -14.78 -0.90
C GLN A 344 -12.04 -16.21 -1.03
N PRO A 345 -11.64 -17.16 -0.18
CA PRO A 345 -12.07 -18.55 -0.30
C PRO A 345 -13.59 -18.69 -0.29
N ILE A 346 -14.13 -19.50 -1.19
CA ILE A 346 -15.54 -19.88 -1.24
C ILE A 346 -15.70 -21.16 -0.43
N GLY A 347 -16.69 -21.20 0.46
CA GLY A 347 -16.91 -22.31 1.38
C GLY A 347 -18.20 -22.14 2.20
N PRO A 348 -18.35 -22.90 3.31
CA PRO A 348 -19.58 -22.88 4.11
C PRO A 348 -19.86 -21.53 4.78
N CYS A 349 -20.95 -20.87 4.38
CA CYS A 349 -21.35 -19.55 4.89
C CYS A 349 -21.62 -19.45 6.40
N GLN A 350 -21.76 -20.57 7.08
CA GLN A 350 -22.06 -20.63 8.51
C GLN A 350 -20.79 -20.47 9.35
N GLU A 351 -19.61 -20.67 8.77
CA GLU A 351 -18.34 -20.55 9.46
C GLU A 351 -17.93 -19.10 9.63
N LYS A 352 -17.76 -18.71 10.89
CA LYS A 352 -17.34 -17.38 11.28
C LYS A 352 -16.05 -17.44 12.10
N ALA A 353 -15.17 -16.48 11.87
CA ALA A 353 -13.95 -16.30 12.63
C ALA A 353 -14.08 -15.07 13.54
N PRO A 354 -13.63 -15.13 14.81
CA PRO A 354 -13.63 -13.97 15.67
C PRO A 354 -12.60 -12.93 15.18
N LEU A 355 -12.98 -11.66 15.14
CA LEU A 355 -12.07 -10.56 14.76
C LEU A 355 -11.01 -10.28 15.84
N VAL A 356 -11.35 -10.50 17.10
CA VAL A 356 -10.45 -10.39 18.25
C VAL A 356 -10.24 -11.78 18.82
N ARG A 357 -8.98 -12.21 18.95
CA ARG A 357 -8.65 -13.50 19.55
C ARG A 357 -9.04 -13.51 21.02
N GLU A 358 -9.63 -14.60 21.49
CA GLU A 358 -9.97 -14.80 22.92
C GLU A 358 -8.77 -14.58 23.85
N GLU A 359 -7.55 -14.93 23.42
CA GLU A 359 -6.31 -14.72 24.20
C GLU A 359 -6.03 -13.25 24.51
N LEU A 360 -6.26 -12.34 23.56
CA LEU A 360 -6.10 -10.88 23.76
C LEU A 360 -7.23 -10.34 24.66
N GLY A 361 -8.44 -10.88 24.50
CA GLY A 361 -9.56 -10.62 25.41
C GLY A 361 -9.24 -11.02 26.85
N LEU A 362 -8.61 -12.19 27.04
CA LEU A 362 -8.20 -12.72 28.35
C LEU A 362 -7.08 -11.90 29.00
N GLU A 363 -6.08 -11.43 28.25
CA GLU A 363 -5.05 -10.54 28.79
C GLU A 363 -5.61 -9.16 29.16
N MET A 364 -6.53 -8.62 28.35
CA MET A 364 -7.18 -7.35 28.65
C MET A 364 -8.17 -7.43 29.82
N GLU A 365 -8.81 -8.59 30.02
CA GLU A 365 -9.62 -8.89 31.20
C GLU A 365 -8.75 -8.94 32.46
N LYS A 366 -7.59 -9.60 32.40
CA LYS A 366 -6.60 -9.63 33.49
C LYS A 366 -6.07 -8.24 33.87
N LEU A 367 -6.00 -7.31 32.91
CA LEU A 367 -5.60 -5.92 33.13
C LEU A 367 -6.73 -5.03 33.72
N GLY A 368 -7.90 -5.61 34.07
CA GLY A 368 -9.02 -4.88 34.66
C GLY A 368 -9.79 -3.99 33.67
N LEU A 369 -9.45 -4.05 32.38
CA LEU A 369 -10.10 -3.29 31.31
C LEU A 369 -11.27 -4.07 30.67
N GLY A 370 -11.54 -5.31 31.11
CA GLY A 370 -12.55 -6.20 30.53
C GLY A 370 -13.98 -5.62 30.50
N LYS A 371 -14.35 -4.75 31.45
CA LYS A 371 -15.66 -4.06 31.42
C LYS A 371 -15.77 -2.98 30.33
N LEU A 372 -14.66 -2.36 29.93
CA LEU A 372 -14.62 -1.39 28.83
C LEU A 372 -14.70 -2.09 27.46
N PHE A 373 -14.25 -3.36 27.41
CA PHE A 373 -14.06 -4.13 26.17
C PHE A 373 -15.06 -5.28 25.95
N SER A 374 -16.01 -5.48 26.87
CA SER A 374 -17.13 -6.43 26.74
C SER A 374 -17.96 -6.26 25.46
N PHE A 375 -17.93 -5.08 24.84
CA PHE A 375 -18.60 -4.79 23.56
C PHE A 375 -17.86 -5.37 22.34
N SER A 376 -16.53 -5.56 22.42
CA SER A 376 -15.68 -5.94 21.27
C SER A 376 -15.63 -7.45 21.00
N THR A 377 -15.96 -8.30 21.98
CA THR A 377 -15.74 -9.76 21.90
C THR A 377 -16.80 -10.50 21.10
N LYS A 378 -17.80 -9.81 20.53
CA LYS A 378 -18.92 -10.41 19.77
C LYS A 378 -18.94 -10.06 18.29
N VAL A 379 -17.88 -9.46 17.77
CA VAL A 379 -17.82 -9.14 16.34
C VAL A 379 -17.12 -10.28 15.60
N ASP A 380 -17.92 -11.01 14.84
CA ASP A 380 -17.49 -12.12 14.01
C ASP A 380 -17.36 -11.68 12.54
N LYS A 381 -16.34 -12.17 11.83
CA LYS A 381 -16.24 -12.07 10.37
C LYS A 381 -16.58 -13.39 9.70
N SER A 382 -17.14 -13.34 8.50
CA SER A 382 -17.31 -14.56 7.68
C SER A 382 -15.94 -15.08 7.25
N THR A 383 -15.67 -16.37 7.42
CA THR A 383 -14.42 -16.99 6.95
C THR A 383 -14.41 -17.08 5.43
N TYR A 384 -15.56 -17.38 4.83
CA TYR A 384 -15.70 -17.63 3.40
C TYR A 384 -16.58 -16.59 2.71
N PHE A 385 -16.35 -16.44 1.40
CA PHE A 385 -17.23 -15.71 0.51
C PHE A 385 -18.50 -16.52 0.21
N CYS A 386 -19.65 -15.87 0.37
CA CYS A 386 -20.97 -16.50 0.27
C CYS A 386 -21.65 -16.25 -1.07
N LEU A 387 -21.80 -17.30 -1.88
CA LEU A 387 -22.45 -17.22 -3.19
C LEU A 387 -23.94 -16.86 -3.14
N ASN A 388 -24.64 -17.24 -2.06
CA ASN A 388 -26.08 -16.97 -1.87
C ASN A 388 -26.37 -15.72 -1.02
N GLY A 389 -25.34 -14.96 -0.62
CA GLY A 389 -25.46 -13.78 0.22
C GLY A 389 -25.77 -12.50 -0.56
N THR A 390 -25.63 -11.34 0.10
CA THR A 390 -25.58 -10.04 -0.59
C THR A 390 -24.46 -10.07 -1.61
N GLY A 391 -24.82 -10.18 -2.89
CA GLY A 391 -23.86 -10.29 -3.99
C GLY A 391 -22.87 -9.13 -3.99
N SER A 392 -21.66 -9.39 -4.50
CA SER A 392 -20.66 -8.33 -4.63
C SER A 392 -21.20 -7.20 -5.51
N GLU A 393 -20.87 -5.96 -5.14
CA GLU A 393 -21.28 -4.75 -5.88
C GLU A 393 -20.53 -4.60 -7.22
N TYR A 394 -19.30 -5.12 -7.32
CA TYR A 394 -18.37 -4.81 -8.42
C TYR A 394 -18.05 -5.99 -9.34
N PHE A 395 -18.27 -7.23 -8.88
CA PHE A 395 -18.06 -8.43 -9.68
C PHE A 395 -19.19 -9.46 -9.53
N ASP A 396 -19.29 -10.33 -10.51
CA ASP A 396 -20.09 -11.54 -10.46
C ASP A 396 -19.35 -12.69 -11.19
N PHE A 397 -20.09 -13.74 -11.57
CA PHE A 397 -19.55 -14.94 -12.22
C PHE A 397 -20.12 -15.14 -13.63
N HIS A 398 -20.62 -14.09 -14.29
CA HIS A 398 -21.30 -14.23 -15.60
C HIS A 398 -20.39 -14.75 -16.72
N CYS A 399 -19.08 -14.50 -16.64
CA CYS A 399 -18.09 -14.97 -17.60
C CYS A 399 -17.66 -16.45 -17.39
N VAL A 400 -18.13 -17.10 -16.32
CA VAL A 400 -17.84 -18.50 -16.03
C VAL A 400 -18.95 -19.40 -16.59
N PRO A 401 -18.64 -20.57 -17.19
CA PRO A 401 -19.65 -21.51 -17.67
C PRO A 401 -20.66 -21.87 -16.58
N GLY A 402 -21.95 -21.64 -16.83
CA GLY A 402 -23.01 -21.90 -15.85
C GLY A 402 -23.22 -20.81 -14.80
N GLY A 403 -22.51 -19.68 -14.90
CA GLY A 403 -22.70 -18.51 -14.04
C GLY A 403 -22.30 -18.71 -12.58
N LYS A 404 -21.54 -19.76 -12.28
CA LYS A 404 -21.06 -20.11 -10.93
C LYS A 404 -19.67 -20.74 -11.02
N PRO A 405 -18.80 -20.51 -10.03
CA PRO A 405 -17.50 -21.18 -9.97
C PRO A 405 -17.70 -22.69 -9.78
N VAL A 406 -16.82 -23.48 -10.39
CA VAL A 406 -16.79 -24.94 -10.20
C VAL A 406 -16.29 -25.22 -8.79
N ILE A 407 -17.09 -25.92 -7.99
CA ILE A 407 -16.78 -26.30 -6.62
C ILE A 407 -16.55 -27.82 -6.62
N ASP A 408 -15.30 -28.22 -6.85
CA ASP A 408 -14.88 -29.62 -6.83
C ASP A 408 -14.52 -30.08 -5.40
N ASP A 409 -14.07 -29.15 -4.55
CA ASP A 409 -13.70 -29.35 -3.14
C ASP A 409 -14.58 -28.50 -2.20
N ASP A 410 -14.59 -28.81 -0.90
CA ASP A 410 -15.34 -28.04 0.12
C ASP A 410 -14.92 -26.56 0.22
N ILE A 411 -13.68 -26.23 -0.20
CA ILE A 411 -13.11 -24.88 -0.17
C ILE A 411 -12.43 -24.57 -1.51
N VAL A 412 -12.82 -23.46 -2.13
CA VAL A 412 -12.24 -23.00 -3.40
C VAL A 412 -11.58 -21.63 -3.22
N GLU A 413 -10.26 -21.58 -3.33
CA GLU A 413 -9.48 -20.34 -3.21
C GLU A 413 -9.08 -19.76 -4.57
N TRP A 414 -9.09 -20.58 -5.62
CA TRP A 414 -8.71 -20.21 -6.97
C TRP A 414 -9.92 -20.23 -7.89
N TYR A 415 -10.40 -19.07 -8.30
CA TYR A 415 -11.55 -18.97 -9.20
C TYR A 415 -11.48 -17.71 -10.08
N THR A 416 -12.46 -17.60 -10.98
CA THR A 416 -12.56 -16.48 -11.93
C THR A 416 -13.72 -15.59 -11.51
N ILE A 417 -13.50 -14.28 -11.52
CA ILE A 417 -14.51 -13.24 -11.30
C ILE A 417 -14.54 -12.28 -12.48
N CYS A 418 -15.69 -11.67 -12.70
CA CYS A 418 -15.98 -10.86 -13.88
C CYS A 418 -16.53 -9.50 -13.46
N GLY A 419 -16.17 -8.42 -14.13
CA GLY A 419 -16.69 -7.09 -13.85
C GLY A 419 -18.21 -7.02 -14.03
N LYS A 420 -18.91 -6.43 -13.06
CA LYS A 420 -20.38 -6.41 -13.06
C LYS A 420 -20.93 -5.19 -13.80
N GLU A 421 -21.97 -5.37 -14.64
CA GLU A 421 -22.61 -4.28 -15.39
C GLU A 421 -23.15 -3.17 -14.47
N SER A 422 -23.86 -3.55 -13.39
CA SER A 422 -24.44 -2.59 -12.43
C SER A 422 -23.42 -1.73 -11.69
N SER A 423 -22.13 -2.11 -11.71
CA SER A 423 -21.08 -1.28 -11.11
C SER A 423 -20.82 -0.02 -11.95
N TYR A 424 -21.26 -0.01 -13.21
CA TYR A 424 -20.91 1.00 -14.21
C TYR A 424 -22.09 1.85 -14.70
N ASP A 425 -23.25 1.77 -14.04
CA ASP A 425 -24.47 2.50 -14.40
C ASP A 425 -24.27 4.03 -14.52
N TYR A 426 -23.26 4.57 -13.83
CA TYR A 426 -22.89 5.99 -13.85
C TYR A 426 -21.44 6.23 -14.31
N GLN A 427 -21.04 5.64 -15.44
CA GLN A 427 -19.70 5.78 -16.04
C GLN A 427 -19.19 7.24 -16.06
N TRP A 428 -20.02 8.20 -16.46
CA TRP A 428 -19.61 9.61 -16.58
C TRP A 428 -19.31 10.26 -15.22
N GLU A 429 -20.06 9.92 -14.18
CA GLU A 429 -19.79 10.40 -12.82
C GLU A 429 -18.45 9.88 -12.31
N TYR A 430 -18.17 8.61 -12.61
CA TYR A 430 -16.91 7.98 -12.24
C TYR A 430 -15.71 8.57 -13.00
N ILE A 431 -15.82 8.78 -14.32
CA ILE A 431 -14.78 9.47 -15.11
C ILE A 431 -14.54 10.87 -14.55
N TYR A 432 -15.61 11.63 -14.30
CA TYR A 432 -15.52 12.98 -13.75
C TYR A 432 -14.83 12.99 -12.39
N LEU A 433 -15.17 12.06 -11.50
CA LEU A 433 -14.55 11.92 -10.18
C LEU A 433 -13.04 11.66 -10.29
N ILE A 434 -12.63 10.68 -11.10
CA ILE A 434 -11.20 10.35 -11.28
C ILE A 434 -10.44 11.54 -11.86
N TRP A 435 -10.99 12.20 -12.88
CA TRP A 435 -10.38 13.39 -13.47
C TRP A 435 -10.29 14.54 -12.47
N PHE A 436 -11.35 14.78 -11.70
CA PHE A 436 -11.38 15.79 -10.65
C PHE A 436 -10.27 15.55 -9.63
N LEU A 437 -10.13 14.32 -9.11
CA LEU A 437 -9.09 13.95 -8.17
C LEU A 437 -7.68 14.10 -8.76
N CYS A 438 -7.47 13.66 -10.00
CA CYS A 438 -6.18 13.74 -10.68
C CYS A 438 -5.77 15.20 -10.95
N ILE A 439 -6.68 16.04 -11.42
CA ILE A 439 -6.44 17.47 -11.67
C ILE A 439 -6.18 18.21 -10.36
N HIS A 440 -7.01 17.98 -9.32
CA HIS A 440 -6.83 18.62 -8.02
C HIS A 440 -5.52 18.18 -7.36
N GLY A 441 -5.22 16.88 -7.40
CA GLY A 441 -3.94 16.35 -6.92
C GLY A 441 -2.76 16.97 -7.65
N SER A 442 -2.84 17.10 -8.98
CA SER A 442 -1.81 17.76 -9.80
C SER A 442 -1.61 19.23 -9.40
N ILE A 443 -2.69 19.97 -9.12
CA ILE A 443 -2.60 21.38 -8.68
C ILE A 443 -1.93 21.48 -7.31
N ILE A 444 -2.32 20.64 -6.35
CA ILE A 444 -1.75 20.63 -4.99
C ILE A 444 -0.26 20.28 -5.06
N LEU A 445 0.12 19.27 -5.86
CA LEU A 445 1.50 18.85 -6.02
C LEU A 445 2.34 19.88 -6.79
N TYR A 446 1.75 20.56 -7.77
CA TYR A 446 2.39 21.69 -8.43
C TYR A 446 2.67 22.82 -7.45
N GLN A 447 1.74 23.14 -6.55
CA GLN A 447 1.98 24.14 -5.49
C GLN A 447 3.10 23.69 -4.56
N ALA A 448 3.09 22.42 -4.13
CA ALA A 448 4.14 21.85 -3.30
C ALA A 448 5.52 21.86 -3.96
N ALA A 449 5.58 21.67 -5.29
CA ALA A 449 6.81 21.67 -6.07
C ALA A 449 7.34 23.07 -6.36
N SER A 450 6.46 23.97 -6.82
CA SER A 450 6.83 25.30 -7.37
C SER A 450 7.00 26.38 -6.30
N LYS A 451 6.26 26.26 -5.19
CA LYS A 451 6.33 27.18 -4.04
C LYS A 451 7.07 26.52 -2.86
N SER A 452 8.04 25.66 -3.17
CA SER A 452 8.91 25.09 -2.14
C SER A 452 9.85 26.16 -1.59
N TRP A 453 10.30 25.98 -0.35
CA TRP A 453 11.45 26.74 0.13
C TRP A 453 12.62 26.53 -0.84
N GLY A 454 13.35 27.59 -1.17
CA GLY A 454 14.54 27.49 -2.01
C GLY A 454 15.53 26.57 -1.32
N THR A 455 15.63 25.32 -1.77
CA THR A 455 16.62 24.37 -1.26
C THR A 455 18.00 24.99 -1.45
N GLU A 456 18.94 24.67 -0.55
CA GLU A 456 20.34 25.12 -0.61
C GLU A 456 20.99 24.95 -2.00
N GLN A 457 20.50 24.03 -2.84
CA GLN A 457 20.93 23.90 -4.24
C GLN A 457 20.68 25.14 -5.10
N SER A 458 19.63 25.92 -4.84
CA SER A 458 19.43 27.24 -5.47
C SER A 458 20.56 28.21 -5.11
N ASN A 459 21.14 28.08 -3.92
CA ASN A 459 22.26 28.89 -3.43
C ASN A 459 23.63 28.32 -3.86
N VAL A 460 23.78 27.00 -3.99
CA VAL A 460 25.01 26.36 -4.49
C VAL A 460 25.18 26.57 -6.00
N LYS A 461 24.11 26.46 -6.80
CA LYS A 461 24.18 26.82 -8.24
C LYS A 461 24.31 28.33 -8.47
N LYS A 462 23.74 29.18 -7.61
CA LYS A 462 24.00 30.64 -7.65
C LYS A 462 25.42 31.03 -7.22
N LYS A 463 26.14 30.18 -6.50
CA LYS A 463 27.56 30.40 -6.16
C LYS A 463 28.53 29.93 -7.25
N ASN A 464 28.06 29.09 -8.17
CA ASN A 464 28.88 28.50 -9.25
C ASN A 464 28.61 29.08 -10.65
N ASN A 465 27.70 30.06 -10.74
CA ASN A 465 27.50 30.96 -11.90
C ASN A 465 27.78 32.38 -11.43
#